data_AF-A0A978VS45-F1
#
_entry.id   AF-A0A978VS45-F1
#
_cell.length_a   1.000
_cell.length_b   1.000
_cell.length_c   1.000
_cell.angle_alpha   90.00
_cell.angle_beta   90.00
_cell.angle_gamma   90.00
#
_symmetry.space_group_name_H-M   'P 1'
#
loop_
_entity.id
_entity.type
_entity.pdbx_description
1 polymer ?
#
loop_
_entity_poly.entity_id
_entity_poly.type
_entity_poly.pdbx_seq_one_letter_code
_entity_poly.pdbx_strand_id
1 'polypeptide(L)'
;MLNVVQYILKSPFLKNIINVADKEGNTPLHLAVGGDKYSIIKILADDIRVFKKAQNLNFQKPVDLIQTNSNLGELQEVGREHQDKEMKSYRLKNISSIHLLVASLIATVTFTADFRMPGGYEGQDPLKKGMALLSNQTSFQLFVTAASVAFYCSSASVFLQICGAIKHNYYLLLHFTRVAATLC
;
A
#
# COMPACT_ATOMS: atom_id res chain seq x y z
N MET A 1 -32.32 8.44 18.66
CA MET A 1 -31.81 7.04 18.57
C MET A 1 -30.29 6.98 18.43
N LEU A 2 -29.68 7.65 17.43
CA LEU A 2 -28.21 7.67 17.22
C LEU A 2 -27.39 8.10 18.45
N ASN A 3 -27.78 9.21 19.09
CA ASN A 3 -27.06 9.73 20.27
C ASN A 3 -27.06 8.76 21.46
N VAL A 4 -28.10 7.94 21.58
CA VAL A 4 -28.21 6.93 22.65
C VAL A 4 -27.23 5.80 22.40
N VAL A 5 -27.15 5.28 21.17
CA VAL A 5 -26.18 4.23 20.80
C VAL A 5 -24.74 4.73 20.99
N GLN A 6 -24.45 5.96 20.57
CA GLN A 6 -23.12 6.54 20.74
C GLN A 6 -22.76 6.73 22.22
N TYR A 7 -23.73 7.10 23.06
CA TYR A 7 -23.55 7.22 24.51
C TYR A 7 -23.29 5.85 25.16
N ILE A 8 -24.03 4.82 24.77
CA ILE A 8 -23.85 3.43 25.22
C ILE A 8 -22.44 2.93 24.91
N LEU A 9 -21.92 3.22 23.71
CA LEU A 9 -20.60 2.75 23.28
C LEU A 9 -19.45 3.47 24.00
N LYS A 10 -19.63 4.73 24.37
CA LYS A 10 -18.66 5.50 25.15
C LYS A 10 -18.62 5.09 26.63
N SER A 11 -19.69 4.51 27.15
CA SER A 11 -19.76 4.10 28.56
C SER A 11 -19.14 2.71 28.76
N PRO A 12 -18.07 2.58 29.57
CA PRO A 12 -17.43 1.30 29.84
C PRO A 12 -18.35 0.31 30.60
N PHE A 13 -19.34 0.82 31.33
CA PHE A 13 -20.32 0.00 32.07
C PHE A 13 -21.29 -0.75 31.15
N LEU A 14 -21.61 -0.19 29.98
CA LEU A 14 -22.56 -0.77 29.02
C LEU A 14 -21.87 -1.60 27.92
N LYS A 15 -20.54 -1.79 28.06
CA LYS A 15 -19.67 -2.55 27.14
C LYS A 15 -20.11 -4.00 26.91
N ASN A 16 -20.85 -4.61 27.84
CA ASN A 16 -21.31 -5.99 27.68
C ASN A 16 -22.65 -6.09 26.92
N ILE A 17 -23.43 -5.01 26.84
CA ILE A 17 -24.77 -5.02 26.23
C ILE A 17 -24.70 -5.05 24.69
N ILE A 18 -23.62 -4.54 24.11
CA ILE A 18 -23.44 -4.43 22.66
C ILE A 18 -23.38 -5.78 21.93
N ASN A 19 -23.19 -6.88 22.67
CA ASN A 19 -23.15 -8.26 22.15
C ASN A 19 -24.27 -9.15 22.71
N VAL A 20 -25.18 -8.61 23.52
CA VAL A 20 -26.28 -9.39 24.10
C VAL A 20 -27.25 -9.79 23.00
N ALA A 21 -27.52 -11.08 22.89
CA ALA A 21 -28.52 -11.62 21.98
C ALA A 21 -29.92 -11.52 22.59
N ASP A 22 -30.91 -11.29 21.74
CA ASP A 22 -32.31 -11.44 22.11
C ASP A 22 -32.75 -12.92 22.17
N LYS A 23 -34.05 -13.17 22.30
CA LYS A 23 -34.63 -14.51 22.38
C LYS A 23 -34.42 -15.35 21.12
N GLU A 24 -34.13 -14.71 19.99
CA GLU A 24 -33.93 -15.32 18.69
C GLU A 24 -32.44 -15.51 18.36
N GLY A 25 -31.56 -15.12 19.29
CA GLY A 25 -30.11 -15.15 19.08
C GLY A 25 -29.59 -13.93 18.29
N ASN A 26 -30.44 -12.94 17.99
CA ASN A 26 -30.04 -11.76 17.23
C ASN A 26 -29.32 -10.78 18.17
N THR A 27 -28.07 -10.46 17.83
CA THR A 27 -27.31 -9.39 18.49
C THR A 27 -27.82 -8.00 18.05
N PRO A 28 -27.45 -6.89 18.72
CA PRO A 28 -27.84 -5.55 18.30
C PRO A 28 -27.39 -5.23 16.87
N LEU A 29 -26.32 -5.87 16.40
CA LEU A 29 -25.84 -5.76 15.02
C LEU A 29 -26.78 -6.49 14.03
N HIS A 30 -27.34 -7.66 14.37
CA HIS A 30 -28.35 -8.34 13.54
C HIS A 30 -29.60 -7.45 13.40
N LEU A 31 -30.09 -6.88 14.50
CA LEU A 31 -31.26 -6.00 14.51
C LEU A 31 -31.03 -4.68 13.76
N ALA A 32 -29.81 -4.13 13.84
CA ALA A 32 -29.45 -2.93 13.08
C ALA A 32 -29.45 -3.19 11.58
N VAL A 33 -28.97 -4.37 11.15
CA VAL A 33 -28.96 -4.80 9.76
C VAL A 33 -30.38 -5.09 9.25
N GLY A 34 -31.17 -5.90 9.95
CA GLY A 34 -32.52 -6.25 9.54
C GLY A 34 -33.51 -5.06 9.55
N GLY A 35 -33.19 -4.00 10.28
CA GLY A 35 -33.98 -2.76 10.33
C GLY A 35 -33.45 -1.61 9.46
N ASP A 36 -32.47 -1.86 8.58
CA ASP A 36 -31.83 -0.87 7.69
C ASP A 36 -31.30 0.40 8.38
N LYS A 37 -30.88 0.30 9.64
CA LYS A 37 -30.43 1.47 10.41
C LYS A 37 -28.97 1.77 10.12
N TYR A 38 -28.68 2.24 8.90
CA TYR A 38 -27.31 2.45 8.40
C TYR A 38 -26.37 3.16 9.38
N SER A 39 -26.81 4.28 9.95
CA SER A 39 -25.98 5.05 10.88
C SER A 39 -25.62 4.28 12.14
N ILE A 40 -26.47 3.35 12.57
CA ILE A 40 -26.22 2.46 13.72
C ILE A 40 -25.29 1.31 13.29
N ILE A 41 -25.49 0.75 12.08
CA ILE A 41 -24.63 -0.28 11.51
C ILE A 41 -23.18 0.21 11.43
N LYS A 42 -22.95 1.42 10.91
CA LYS A 42 -21.60 2.00 10.81
C LYS A 42 -20.92 2.11 12.17
N ILE A 43 -21.63 2.69 13.14
CA ILE A 43 -21.08 2.90 14.48
C ILE A 43 -20.79 1.55 15.18
N LEU A 44 -21.65 0.54 15.03
CA LEU A 44 -21.44 -0.79 15.62
C LEU A 44 -20.35 -1.59 14.86
N ALA A 45 -20.26 -1.44 13.55
CA ALA A 45 -19.25 -2.11 12.73
C ALA A 45 -17.85 -1.53 12.95
N ASP A 46 -17.75 -0.24 13.26
CA ASP A 46 -16.48 0.41 13.56
C ASP A 46 -15.96 0.04 14.97
N ASP A 47 -16.84 -0.35 15.91
CA ASP A 47 -16.42 -0.77 17.25
C ASP A 47 -15.85 -2.20 17.24
N ILE A 48 -14.56 -2.33 17.60
CA ILE A 48 -13.83 -3.60 17.64
C ILE A 48 -14.44 -4.65 18.59
N ARG A 49 -15.21 -4.21 19.58
CA ARG A 49 -15.78 -5.09 20.62
C ARG A 49 -17.05 -5.81 20.15
N VAL A 50 -17.62 -5.40 19.02
CA VAL A 50 -18.86 -5.97 18.50
C VAL A 50 -18.58 -7.28 17.76
N PHE A 51 -19.34 -8.33 18.08
CA PHE A 51 -19.22 -9.64 17.45
C PHE A 51 -19.89 -9.67 16.07
N LYS A 52 -19.12 -9.29 15.05
CA LYS A 52 -19.53 -9.28 13.63
C LYS A 52 -19.85 -10.66 13.05
N LYS A 53 -19.35 -11.72 13.70
CA LYS A 53 -19.49 -13.12 13.27
C LYS A 53 -20.47 -13.92 14.14
N ALA A 54 -21.15 -13.28 15.09
CA ALA A 54 -22.17 -13.95 15.88
C ALA A 54 -23.24 -14.55 14.96
N GLN A 55 -23.81 -15.69 15.36
CA GLN A 55 -24.87 -16.35 14.62
C GLN A 55 -26.14 -16.36 15.48
N ASN A 56 -27.28 -16.10 14.86
CA ASN A 56 -28.58 -16.28 15.51
C ASN A 56 -28.98 -17.76 15.56
N LEU A 57 -30.16 -18.08 16.11
CA LEU A 57 -30.64 -19.46 16.20
C LEU A 57 -30.87 -20.12 14.83
N ASN A 58 -30.96 -19.32 13.76
CA ASN A 58 -31.05 -19.78 12.37
C ASN A 58 -29.66 -19.95 11.71
N PHE A 59 -28.57 -19.84 12.48
CA PHE A 59 -27.18 -19.90 12.01
C PHE A 59 -26.78 -18.77 11.05
N GLN A 60 -27.58 -17.70 10.98
CA GLN A 60 -27.32 -16.55 10.10
C GLN A 60 -26.44 -15.54 10.82
N LYS A 61 -25.47 -14.96 10.10
CA LYS A 61 -24.69 -13.82 10.59
C LYS A 61 -25.43 -12.52 10.30
N PRO A 62 -25.04 -11.38 10.93
CA PRO A 62 -25.64 -10.09 10.61
C PRO A 62 -25.49 -9.75 9.14
N VAL A 63 -24.35 -10.09 8.52
CA VAL A 63 -24.09 -9.84 7.10
C VAL A 63 -24.95 -10.68 6.16
N ASP A 64 -25.44 -11.83 6.61
CA ASP A 64 -26.28 -12.70 5.80
C ASP A 64 -27.73 -12.16 5.75
N LEU A 65 -28.13 -11.34 6.73
CA LEU A 65 -29.43 -10.65 6.75
C LEU A 65 -29.49 -9.45 5.78
N ILE A 66 -28.34 -9.03 5.22
CA ILE A 66 -28.23 -7.91 4.26
C ILE A 66 -28.96 -8.22 2.95
N GLN A 67 -29.09 -9.51 2.60
CA GLN A 67 -29.60 -9.96 1.30
C GLN A 67 -31.05 -9.54 1.02
N THR A 68 -31.78 -9.09 2.05
CA THR A 68 -33.16 -8.64 1.95
C THR A 68 -33.32 -7.23 1.37
N ASN A 69 -32.27 -6.38 1.37
CA ASN A 69 -32.37 -5.00 0.88
C ASN A 69 -31.18 -4.57 0.01
N SER A 70 -31.48 -4.25 -1.25
CA SER A 70 -30.54 -3.85 -2.31
C SER A 70 -29.60 -2.68 -1.95
N ASN A 71 -30.00 -1.80 -1.02
CA ASN A 71 -29.24 -0.60 -0.65
C ASN A 71 -28.07 -0.85 0.32
N LEU A 72 -28.04 -2.00 1.00
CA LEU A 72 -27.01 -2.30 2.02
C LEU A 72 -25.81 -3.08 1.44
N GLY A 73 -25.96 -3.68 0.25
CA GLY A 73 -24.86 -4.28 -0.52
C GLY A 73 -23.79 -3.25 -0.92
N GLU A 74 -24.19 -2.01 -1.23
CA GLU A 74 -23.26 -0.91 -1.52
C GLU A 74 -22.32 -0.60 -0.35
N LEU A 75 -22.75 -0.83 0.88
CA LEU A 75 -21.94 -0.55 2.08
C LEU A 75 -20.96 -1.67 2.41
N GLN A 76 -21.29 -2.90 2.02
CA GLN A 76 -20.36 -4.02 2.10
C GLN A 76 -19.25 -3.89 1.05
N GLU A 77 -19.56 -3.31 -0.11
CA GLU A 77 -18.59 -2.94 -1.15
C GLU A 77 -17.76 -1.73 -0.72
N VAL A 78 -18.36 -0.64 -0.22
CA VAL A 78 -17.65 0.56 0.26
C VAL A 78 -16.76 0.26 1.48
N GLY A 79 -17.21 -0.59 2.41
CA GLY A 79 -16.41 -1.03 3.57
C GLY A 79 -15.25 -1.94 3.18
N ARG A 80 -15.46 -2.87 2.23
CA ARG A 80 -14.39 -3.70 1.66
C ARG A 80 -13.40 -2.87 0.84
N GLU A 81 -13.88 -1.93 0.04
CA GLU A 81 -13.07 -0.99 -0.73
C GLU A 81 -12.19 -0.13 0.16
N HIS A 82 -12.69 0.37 1.30
CA HIS A 82 -11.90 1.18 2.23
C HIS A 82 -10.79 0.35 2.89
N GLN A 83 -11.11 -0.86 3.38
CA GLN A 83 -10.10 -1.75 3.96
C GLN A 83 -9.08 -2.23 2.92
N ASP A 84 -9.50 -2.54 1.69
CA ASP A 84 -8.60 -2.94 0.62
C ASP A 84 -7.71 -1.79 0.17
N LYS A 85 -8.24 -0.55 0.06
CA LYS A 85 -7.45 0.65 -0.23
C LYS A 85 -6.42 0.94 0.84
N GLU A 86 -6.77 0.81 2.12
CA GLU A 86 -5.81 1.02 3.23
C GLU A 86 -4.73 -0.07 3.26
N MET A 87 -5.10 -1.34 3.09
CA MET A 87 -4.14 -2.43 2.98
C MET A 87 -3.21 -2.24 1.77
N LYS A 88 -3.77 -1.92 0.60
CA LYS A 88 -2.99 -1.70 -0.64
C LYS A 88 -2.09 -0.47 -0.52
N SER A 89 -2.55 0.60 0.12
CA SER A 89 -1.75 1.79 0.47
C SER A 89 -0.59 1.45 1.39
N TYR A 90 -0.81 0.66 2.43
CA TYR A 90 0.24 0.20 3.33
C TYR A 90 1.28 -0.67 2.61
N ARG A 91 0.82 -1.62 1.79
CA ARG A 91 1.71 -2.47 0.98
C ARG A 91 2.49 -1.65 -0.05
N LEU A 92 1.86 -0.67 -0.70
CA LEU A 92 2.51 0.21 -1.67
C LEU A 92 3.54 1.13 -1.02
N LYS A 93 3.25 1.67 0.17
CA LYS A 93 4.20 2.46 0.97
C LYS A 93 5.44 1.64 1.32
N ASN A 94 5.26 0.42 1.83
CA ASN A 94 6.39 -0.44 2.21
C ASN A 94 7.26 -0.80 1.00
N ILE A 95 6.66 -1.12 -0.15
CA ILE A 95 7.40 -1.42 -1.39
C ILE A 95 8.14 -0.17 -1.88
N SER A 96 7.47 0.99 -1.88
CA SER A 96 8.07 2.25 -2.32
C SER A 96 9.24 2.67 -1.43
N SER A 97 9.16 2.45 -0.11
CA SER A 97 10.25 2.72 0.82
C SER A 97 11.48 1.85 0.52
N ILE A 98 11.29 0.56 0.25
CA ILE A 98 12.40 -0.34 -0.09
C ILE A 98 13.03 0.06 -1.43
N HIS A 99 12.22 0.34 -2.46
CA HIS A 99 12.71 0.79 -3.75
C HIS A 99 13.47 2.12 -3.64
N LEU A 100 12.96 3.07 -2.85
CA LEU A 100 13.63 4.35 -2.61
C LEU A 100 14.97 4.19 -1.89
N LEU A 101 15.06 3.28 -0.91
CA LEU A 101 16.31 2.96 -0.23
C LEU A 101 17.33 2.32 -1.17
N VAL A 102 16.92 1.35 -1.98
CA VAL A 102 17.79 0.70 -2.98
C VAL A 102 18.26 1.72 -4.01
N ALA A 103 17.36 2.57 -4.54
CA ALA A 103 17.71 3.62 -5.47
C ALA A 103 18.68 4.64 -4.86
N SER A 104 18.44 5.08 -3.62
CA SER A 104 19.33 5.98 -2.89
C SER A 104 20.71 5.36 -2.70
N LEU A 105 20.78 4.07 -2.35
CA LEU A 105 22.05 3.36 -2.15
C LEU A 105 22.84 3.26 -3.46
N ILE A 106 22.20 2.86 -4.56
CA ILE A 106 22.83 2.81 -5.89
C ILE A 106 23.30 4.20 -6.30
N ALA A 107 22.47 5.24 -6.12
CA ALA A 107 22.84 6.62 -6.44
C ALA A 107 24.07 7.07 -5.63
N THR A 108 24.12 6.78 -4.33
CA THR A 108 25.28 7.10 -3.49
C THR A 108 26.53 6.34 -3.93
N VAL A 109 26.43 5.03 -4.19
CA VAL A 109 27.58 4.22 -4.63
C VAL A 109 28.11 4.69 -5.98
N THR A 110 27.23 4.93 -6.96
CA THR A 110 27.61 5.43 -8.29
C THR A 110 28.21 6.83 -8.21
N PHE A 111 27.59 7.74 -7.44
CA PHE A 111 28.14 9.08 -7.20
C PHE A 111 29.54 8.99 -6.60
N THR A 112 29.73 8.12 -5.59
CA THR A 112 31.05 7.93 -4.97
C THR A 112 32.07 7.34 -5.95
N ALA A 113 31.66 6.43 -6.83
CA ALA A 113 32.53 5.82 -7.84
C ALA A 113 32.93 6.80 -8.95
N ASP A 114 32.02 7.66 -9.40
CA ASP A 114 32.30 8.68 -10.41
C ASP A 114 33.32 9.71 -9.92
N PHE A 115 33.20 10.16 -8.68
CA PHE A 115 34.15 11.11 -8.09
C PHE A 115 35.44 10.44 -7.57
N ARG A 116 35.47 9.10 -7.52
CA ARG A 116 36.64 8.32 -7.10
C ARG A 116 37.08 7.39 -8.22
N MET A 117 37.51 7.99 -9.33
CA MET A 117 38.01 7.26 -10.49
C MET A 117 39.13 6.28 -10.10
N PRO A 118 38.92 4.95 -10.29
CA PRO A 118 39.95 3.95 -10.01
C PRO A 118 41.17 4.19 -10.92
N GLY A 119 42.35 4.27 -10.30
CA GLY A 119 43.60 4.62 -10.98
C GLY A 119 44.05 6.07 -10.81
N GLY A 120 43.21 6.94 -10.24
CA GLY A 120 43.55 8.35 -10.03
C GLY A 120 43.62 9.15 -11.34
N TYR A 121 44.18 10.35 -11.25
CA TYR A 121 44.27 11.29 -12.36
C TYR A 121 45.70 11.38 -12.88
N GLU A 122 45.85 11.44 -14.20
CA GLU A 122 47.12 11.68 -14.87
C GLU A 122 47.68 13.04 -14.46
N GLY A 123 48.89 13.05 -13.91
CA GLY A 123 49.51 14.23 -13.31
C GLY A 123 50.86 14.61 -13.92
N GLN A 124 51.46 13.71 -14.70
CA GLN A 124 52.81 13.89 -15.25
C GLN A 124 52.81 14.50 -16.65
N ASP A 125 51.81 14.19 -17.48
CA ASP A 125 51.74 14.63 -18.87
C ASP A 125 50.90 15.93 -19.00
N PRO A 126 51.46 17.08 -19.42
CA PRO A 126 50.75 18.37 -19.45
C PRO A 126 49.52 18.38 -20.36
N LEU A 127 49.53 17.54 -21.40
CA LEU A 127 48.45 17.40 -22.39
C LEU A 127 47.29 16.51 -21.91
N LYS A 128 47.51 15.65 -20.91
CA LYS A 128 46.51 14.70 -20.37
C LYS A 128 46.19 14.95 -18.90
N LYS A 129 46.71 16.04 -18.34
CA LYS A 129 46.59 16.39 -16.93
C LYS A 129 45.11 16.47 -16.52
N GLY A 130 44.72 15.66 -15.54
CA GLY A 130 43.34 15.58 -15.04
C GLY A 130 42.44 14.53 -15.71
N MET A 131 42.93 13.75 -16.67
CA MET A 131 42.21 12.57 -17.17
C MET A 131 42.34 11.39 -16.22
N ALA A 132 41.30 10.54 -16.12
CA ALA A 132 41.41 9.28 -15.40
C ALA A 132 42.49 8.40 -16.05
N LEU A 133 43.41 7.88 -15.24
CA LEU A 133 44.57 7.09 -15.72
C LEU A 133 44.15 5.86 -16.54
N LEU A 134 42.96 5.30 -16.26
CA LEU A 134 42.37 4.15 -16.97
C LEU A 134 41.34 4.51 -18.05
N SER A 135 41.15 5.79 -18.41
CA SER A 135 40.11 6.24 -19.36
C SER A 135 40.16 5.51 -20.74
N ASN A 136 41.35 5.07 -21.16
CA ASN A 136 41.56 4.39 -22.43
C ASN A 136 41.39 2.86 -22.36
N GLN A 137 41.13 2.29 -21.17
CA GLN A 137 40.90 0.86 -20.99
C GLN A 137 39.44 0.53 -21.29
N THR A 138 39.20 -0.47 -22.14
CA THR A 138 37.85 -0.92 -22.52
C THR A 138 37.03 -1.37 -21.32
N SER A 139 37.63 -2.04 -20.34
CA SER A 139 36.98 -2.45 -19.10
C SER A 139 36.44 -1.27 -18.28
N PHE A 140 37.15 -0.14 -18.30
CA PHE A 140 36.74 1.07 -17.58
C PHE A 140 35.57 1.78 -18.30
N GLN A 141 35.61 1.84 -19.64
CA GLN A 141 34.52 2.42 -20.44
C GLN A 141 33.23 1.59 -20.37
N LEU A 142 33.35 0.25 -20.37
CA LEU A 142 32.21 -0.65 -20.19
C LEU A 142 31.57 -0.50 -18.81
N PHE A 143 32.39 -0.33 -17.78
CA PHE A 143 31.89 -0.09 -16.42
C PHE A 143 31.11 1.22 -16.33
N VAL A 144 31.68 2.33 -16.85
CA VAL A 144 31.03 3.66 -16.81
C VAL A 144 29.75 3.68 -17.65
N THR A 145 29.75 3.08 -18.83
CA THR A 145 28.55 3.00 -19.68
C THR A 145 27.47 2.12 -19.07
N ALA A 146 27.81 0.97 -18.49
CA ALA A 146 26.86 0.11 -17.78
C ALA A 146 26.25 0.81 -16.55
N ALA A 147 27.08 1.49 -15.74
CA ALA A 147 26.61 2.25 -14.58
C ALA A 147 25.66 3.39 -14.97
N SER A 148 25.95 4.08 -16.08
CA SER A 148 25.10 5.14 -16.63
C SER A 148 23.76 4.57 -17.12
N VAL A 149 23.77 3.47 -17.87
CA VAL A 149 22.54 2.81 -18.36
C VAL A 149 21.68 2.32 -17.21
N ALA A 150 22.27 1.71 -16.18
CA ALA A 150 21.56 1.27 -14.98
C ALA A 150 20.90 2.46 -14.25
N PHE A 151 21.59 3.60 -14.15
CA PHE A 151 21.05 4.80 -13.53
C PHE A 151 19.85 5.38 -14.29
N TYR A 152 19.94 5.48 -15.62
CA TYR A 152 18.82 5.95 -16.44
C TYR A 152 17.63 4.99 -16.42
N CYS A 153 17.88 3.67 -16.44
CA CYS A 153 16.84 2.66 -16.32
C CYS A 153 16.11 2.77 -14.98
N SER A 154 16.85 2.90 -13.87
CA SER A 154 16.29 3.08 -12.53
C SER A 154 15.52 4.39 -12.41
N SER A 155 16.04 5.48 -12.95
CA SER A 155 15.35 6.78 -12.99
C SER A 155 14.02 6.67 -13.74
N ALA A 156 14.01 6.09 -14.94
CA ALA A 156 12.79 5.88 -15.72
C ALA A 156 11.76 5.03 -14.97
N SER A 157 12.17 3.97 -14.26
CA SER A 157 11.28 3.17 -13.43
C SER A 157 10.60 3.98 -12.32
N VAL A 158 11.34 4.87 -11.64
CA VAL A 158 10.79 5.73 -10.59
C VAL A 158 9.82 6.75 -11.17
N PHE A 159 10.16 7.37 -12.30
CA PHE A 159 9.26 8.29 -13.00
C PHE A 159 7.95 7.61 -13.41
N LEU A 160 8.03 6.38 -13.94
CA LEU A 160 6.84 5.61 -14.31
C LEU A 160 6.01 5.21 -13.08
N GLN A 161 6.64 4.90 -11.95
CA GLN A 161 5.93 4.63 -10.69
C GLN A 161 5.16 5.86 -10.21
N ILE A 162 5.75 7.04 -10.31
CA ILE A 162 5.11 8.31 -9.94
C ILE A 162 3.98 8.66 -10.92
N CYS A 163 4.21 8.56 -12.24
CA CYS A 163 3.16 8.79 -13.24
C CYS A 163 2.00 7.79 -13.12
N GLY A 164 2.31 6.52 -12.82
CA GLY A 164 1.32 5.48 -12.53
C GLY A 164 0.63 5.64 -11.17
N ALA A 165 1.22 6.37 -10.21
CA ALA A 165 0.53 6.77 -9.00
C ALA A 165 -0.46 7.91 -9.27
N ILE A 166 -0.15 8.79 -10.23
CA ILE A 166 -1.01 9.90 -10.64
C ILE A 166 -2.18 9.41 -11.52
N LYS A 167 -1.92 8.47 -12.45
CA LYS A 167 -2.98 7.78 -13.22
C LYS A 167 -3.44 6.55 -12.45
N HIS A 168 -4.65 6.57 -11.91
CA HIS A 168 -5.29 5.53 -11.11
C HIS A 168 -5.50 4.16 -11.82
N ASN A 169 -4.49 3.62 -12.52
CA ASN A 169 -4.58 2.44 -13.39
C ASN A 169 -3.38 1.49 -13.18
N TYR A 170 -3.47 0.73 -12.09
CA TYR A 170 -2.45 -0.18 -11.53
C TYR A 170 -2.17 -1.43 -12.40
N TYR A 171 -3.02 -1.74 -13.38
CA TYR A 171 -2.88 -2.93 -14.23
C TYR A 171 -1.72 -2.80 -15.23
N LEU A 172 -1.44 -1.58 -15.70
CA LEU A 172 -0.35 -1.31 -16.65
C LEU A 172 1.03 -1.37 -15.96
N LEU A 173 1.10 -0.90 -14.71
CA LEU A 173 2.34 -0.85 -13.91
C LEU A 173 2.89 -2.26 -13.63
N LEU A 174 2.03 -3.25 -13.37
CA LEU A 174 2.43 -4.64 -13.08
C LEU A 174 2.97 -5.38 -14.31
N HIS A 175 2.45 -5.08 -15.50
CA HIS A 175 2.94 -5.69 -16.75
C HIS A 175 4.33 -5.16 -17.12
N PHE A 176 4.56 -3.84 -17.03
CA PHE A 176 5.86 -3.25 -17.37
C PHE A 176 6.96 -3.53 -16.35
N THR A 177 6.63 -3.60 -15.05
CA THR A 177 7.59 -4.01 -14.02
C THR A 177 8.06 -5.46 -14.19
N ARG A 178 7.18 -6.36 -14.64
CA ARG A 178 7.60 -7.72 -15.04
C ARG A 178 8.54 -7.69 -16.23
N VAL A 179 8.23 -6.92 -17.28
CA VAL A 179 9.08 -6.83 -18.49
C VAL A 179 10.44 -6.22 -18.18
N ALA A 180 10.50 -5.17 -17.35
CA ALA A 180 11.75 -4.55 -16.92
C ALA A 180 12.60 -5.50 -16.08
N ALA A 181 11.99 -6.30 -15.19
CA ALA A 181 12.68 -7.32 -14.41
C ALA A 181 13.21 -8.50 -15.26
N THR A 182 12.68 -8.70 -16.46
CA THR A 182 13.23 -9.69 -17.43
C THR A 182 14.28 -9.09 -18.37
N LEU A 183 14.39 -7.76 -18.46
CA LEU A 183 15.31 -7.07 -19.38
C LEU A 183 16.56 -6.51 -18.68
N CYS A 184 16.52 -6.31 -17.37
CA CYS A 184 17.69 -6.11 -16.52
C CYS A 184 18.32 -7.44 -16.12
#